data_AF-A0A1M3R0V0-F1
#
_entry.id   AF-A0A1M3R0V0-F1
#
_cell.length_a   1.000
_cell.length_b   1.000
_cell.length_c   1.000
_cell.angle_alpha   90.00
_cell.angle_beta   90.00
_cell.angle_gamma   90.00
#
_symmetry.space_group_name_H-M   'P 1'
#
loop_
_entity.id
_entity.type
_entity.pdbx_description
1 polymer ?
#
loop_
_entity_poly.entity_id
_entity_poly.type
_entity_poly.pdbx_seq_one_letter_code
_entity_poly.pdbx_strand_id
1 'polypeptide(L)' 'MAFTIEQIEELENYFASIEIPQTIKLHGAITYQDLPKFVEENLKRLKEAKLAPVVMAPRYDDLVEIKKALSKPVA' A
#
# COMPACT_ATOMS: atom_id res chain seq x y z
N MET A 1 -12.64 7.13 -9.41
CA MET A 1 -13.03 7.12 -7.98
C MET A 1 -11.98 7.88 -7.20
N ALA A 2 -12.38 8.77 -6.29
CA ALA A 2 -11.47 9.36 -5.31
C ALA A 2 -11.57 8.51 -4.03
N PHE A 3 -10.45 8.07 -3.48
CA PHE A 3 -10.39 7.40 -2.19
C PHE A 3 -10.61 8.42 -1.07
N THR A 4 -11.17 8.00 0.06
CA THR A 4 -11.42 8.87 1.22
C THR A 4 -10.24 8.89 2.18
N ILE A 5 -10.21 9.87 3.07
CA ILE A 5 -9.21 9.93 4.16
C ILE A 5 -9.34 8.69 5.05
N GLU A 6 -10.58 8.28 5.37
CA GLU A 6 -10.85 7.07 6.16
C GLU A 6 -10.23 5.81 5.54
N GLN A 7 -10.31 5.66 4.22
CA GLN A 7 -9.69 4.52 3.51
C GLN A 7 -8.16 4.53 3.60
N ILE A 8 -7.53 5.70 3.66
CA ILE A 8 -6.08 5.81 3.86
C ILE A 8 -5.72 5.43 5.30
N GLU A 9 -6.50 5.89 6.28
CA GLU A 9 -6.31 5.55 7.69
C GLU A 9 -6.50 4.05 7.95
N GLU A 10 -7.45 3.39 7.28
CA GLU A 10 -7.62 1.94 7.34
C GLU A 10 -6.39 1.17 6.82
N LEU A 11 -5.74 1.67 5.77
CA LEU A 11 -4.49 1.07 5.26
C LEU A 11 -3.36 1.27 6.26
N GLU A 12 -3.19 2.49 6.77
CA GLU A 12 -2.16 2.81 7.77
C GLU A 12 -2.30 1.95 9.03
N ASN A 13 -3.52 1.84 9.58
CA ASN A 13 -3.80 1.01 10.74
C ASN A 13 -3.48 -0.46 10.47
N TYR A 14 -3.83 -0.98 9.29
CA TYR A 14 -3.49 -2.34 8.90
C TYR A 14 -1.97 -2.55 8.85
N PHE A 15 -1.25 -1.69 8.13
CA PHE A 15 0.20 -1.80 7.97
C PHE A 15 0.98 -1.56 9.27
N ALA A 16 0.43 -0.77 10.20
CA ALA A 16 0.97 -0.61 11.55
C ALA A 16 0.69 -1.83 12.46
N SER A 17 -0.35 -2.61 12.16
CA SER A 17 -0.75 -3.78 12.96
C SER A 17 -0.01 -5.07 12.61
N ILE A 18 0.77 -5.08 11.53
CA ILE A 18 1.51 -6.25 11.05
C ILE A 18 3.01 -5.96 10.95
N GLU A 19 3.82 -7.00 10.96
CA GLU A 19 5.22 -6.88 10.56
C GLU A 19 5.30 -6.91 9.02
N ILE A 20 5.66 -5.77 8.41
CA ILE A 20 5.77 -5.66 6.96
C ILE A 20 7.06 -6.38 6.53
N PRO A 21 6.99 -7.44 5.69
CA PRO A 21 8.18 -8.13 5.22
C PRO A 21 9.02 -7.20 4.34
N GLN A 22 10.34 -7.38 4.33
CA GLN A 22 11.22 -6.59 3.46
C GLN A 22 10.86 -6.76 1.98
N THR A 23 10.51 -7.98 1.58
CA THR A 23 10.21 -8.31 0.18
C THR A 23 8.88 -9.04 0.04
N ILE A 24 8.10 -8.67 -0.98
CA ILE A 24 6.89 -9.41 -1.39
C ILE A 24 6.86 -9.58 -2.91
N LYS A 25 6.34 -10.72 -3.35
CA LYS A 25 6.07 -11.00 -4.76
C LYS A 25 4.57 -10.90 -5.02
N LEU A 26 4.15 -9.94 -5.84
CA LEU A 26 2.80 -9.84 -6.35
C LEU A 26 2.71 -10.51 -7.72
N HIS A 27 1.74 -11.42 -7.88
CA HIS A 27 1.35 -12.04 -9.15
C HIS A 27 2.52 -12.65 -9.97
N GLY A 28 3.63 -13.02 -9.33
CA GLY A 28 4.80 -13.64 -9.98
C GLY A 28 5.66 -12.71 -10.84
N ALA A 29 5.19 -11.50 -11.17
CA ALA A 29 5.88 -10.56 -12.05
C ALA A 29 6.42 -9.31 -11.32
N ILE A 30 5.83 -8.93 -10.19
CA ILE A 30 6.20 -7.72 -9.46
C ILE A 30 6.83 -8.15 -8.13
N THR A 31 8.06 -7.70 -7.88
CA THR A 31 8.75 -7.93 -6.60
C THR A 31 9.11 -6.58 -5.99
N TYR A 32 8.52 -6.27 -4.84
CA TYR A 32 8.94 -5.14 -4.03
C TYR A 32 10.07 -5.59 -3.13
N GLN A 33 11.23 -4.97 -3.22
CA GLN A 33 12.42 -5.36 -2.45
C GLN A 33 12.57 -4.62 -1.11
N ASP A 34 11.92 -3.45 -1.00
CA ASP A 34 11.89 -2.61 0.20
C ASP A 34 10.44 -2.18 0.46
N LEU A 35 9.61 -3.18 0.76
CA LEU A 35 8.18 -3.00 0.96
C LEU A 35 7.84 -2.05 2.13
N PRO A 36 8.53 -2.08 3.29
CA PRO A 36 8.24 -1.17 4.39
C PRO A 36 8.39 0.30 3.97
N LYS A 37 9.51 0.63 3.31
CA LYS A 37 9.74 1.98 2.79
C LYS A 37 8.73 2.36 1.71
N PHE A 38 8.42 1.43 0.81
CA PHE A 38 7.40 1.66 -0.21
C PHE A 38 6.04 1.99 0.40
N VAL A 39 5.59 1.23 1.41
CA VAL A 39 4.33 1.46 2.10
C VAL A 39 4.34 2.81 2.81
N GLU A 40 5.40 3.12 3.56
CA GLU A 40 5.54 4.39 4.27
C GLU A 40 5.50 5.59 3.32
N GLU A 41 6.29 5.58 2.24
CA GLU A 41 6.34 6.67 1.28
C GLU A 41 4.99 6.88 0.57
N ASN A 42 4.29 5.81 0.23
CA ASN A 42 2.99 5.90 -0.43
C ASN A 42 1.90 6.41 0.52
N LEU A 43 1.82 5.90 1.76
CA LEU A 43 0.88 6.38 2.76
C LEU A 43 1.10 7.88 3.07
N LYS A 44 2.36 8.29 3.25
CA LYS A 44 2.71 9.68 3.49
C LYS A 44 2.28 10.57 2.31
N ARG A 45 2.55 10.15 1.07
CA ARG A 45 2.18 10.89 -0.14
C ARG A 45 0.66 10.99 -0.34
N LEU A 46 -0.08 9.94 -0.01
CA LEU A 46 -1.55 9.94 -0.06
C LEU A 46 -2.14 10.89 1.00
N LYS A 47 -1.56 10.92 2.21
CA LYS A 47 -1.95 11.85 3.28
C LYS A 47 -1.63 13.31 2.96
N GLU A 48 -0.47 13.59 2.39
CA GLU A 48 -0.08 14.97 2.09
C GLU A 48 -0.96 15.63 1.00
N ALA A 49 -1.76 14.86 0.25
CA ALA A 49 -2.72 15.32 -0.76
C ALA A 49 -2.15 16.28 -1.84
N LYS A 50 -0.82 16.41 -1.92
CA LYS A 50 -0.10 17.26 -2.89
C LYS A 50 0.05 16.61 -4.27
N LEU A 51 -0.48 15.41 -4.44
CA LEU A 51 -0.38 14.66 -5.69
C LEU A 51 -1.66 14.84 -6.52
N ALA A 52 -1.47 14.95 -7.84
CA ALA A 52 -2.60 14.95 -8.77
C ALA A 52 -3.38 13.61 -8.65
N PRO A 53 -4.71 13.60 -8.76
CA PRO A 53 -5.52 12.39 -8.63
C PRO A 53 -5.08 11.22 -9.50
N VAL A 54 -4.57 11.51 -10.70
CA VAL A 54 -4.02 10.51 -11.65
C VAL A 54 -2.79 9.77 -11.14
N VAL A 55 -2.03 10.37 -10.21
CA VAL A 55 -0.86 9.77 -9.57
C VAL A 55 -1.25 9.09 -8.26
N MET A 56 -2.32 9.54 -7.60
CA MET A 56 -2.74 8.97 -6.33
C MET A 56 -3.47 7.64 -6.48
N ALA A 57 -4.34 7.51 -7.48
CA ALA A 57 -5.09 6.28 -7.74
C ALA A 57 -4.19 5.04 -7.84
N PRO A 58 -3.15 4.99 -8.70
CA PRO A 58 -2.30 3.80 -8.80
C PRO A 58 -1.54 3.49 -7.49
N ARG A 59 -1.15 4.50 -6.71
CA ARG A 59 -0.47 4.29 -5.42
C ARG A 59 -1.40 3.67 -4.37
N TYR A 60 -2.65 4.12 -4.35
CA TYR A 60 -3.66 3.52 -3.49
C TYR A 60 -3.94 2.07 -3.91
N ASP A 61 -4.08 1.83 -5.21
CA ASP A 61 -4.32 0.50 -5.76
C ASP A 61 -3.17 -0.47 -5.40
N ASP A 62 -1.91 -0.03 -5.55
CA ASP A 62 -0.72 -0.81 -5.15
C ASP A 62 -0.77 -1.20 -3.66
N LEU A 63 -1.09 -0.26 -2.76
CA LEU A 63 -1.20 -0.52 -1.32
C LEU A 63 -2.33 -1.52 -1.00
N VAL A 64 -3.46 -1.43 -1.70
CA VAL A 64 -4.57 -2.36 -1.54
C VAL A 64 -4.19 -3.77 -2.02
N GLU A 65 -3.47 -3.88 -3.14
CA GLU A 65 -2.96 -5.17 -3.62
C GLU A 65 -1.95 -5.78 -2.66
N ILE A 66 -1.03 -4.98 -2.13
CA ILE A 66 -0.08 -5.41 -1.09
C ILE A 66 -0.83 -5.90 0.14
N LYS A 67 -1.81 -5.14 0.64
CA LYS A 67 -2.65 -5.56 1.78
C LYS A 67 -3.34 -6.90 1.51
N LYS A 68 -3.90 -7.08 0.31
CA LYS A 68 -4.52 -8.35 -0.10
C LYS A 68 -3.51 -9.50 -0.13
N ALA A 69 -2.30 -9.26 -0.64
CA ALA A 69 -1.26 -10.27 -0.72
C ALA A 69 -0.72 -10.67 0.66
N LEU A 70 -0.60 -9.72 1.60
CA LEU A 70 -0.21 -9.98 2.99
C LEU A 70 -1.33 -10.63 3.81
N SER A 71 -2.59 -10.35 3.49
CA SER A 71 -3.76 -10.93 4.18
C SER A 71 -4.10 -12.35 3.70
N LYS A 72 -3.66 -12.75 2.50
CA LYS A 72 -3.84 -14.12 2.03
C LYS A 72 -2.80 -15.01 2.71
N PRO A 73 -3.21 -16.04 3.47
CA PRO A 73 -2.26 -17.05 3.91
C PRO A 73 -1.61 -17.65 2.66
N VAL A 74 -0.29 -17.64 2.62
CA VAL A 74 0.48 -18.37 1.61
C VAL A 74 0.13 -19.84 1.83
N ALA A 75 -0.75 -20.37 0.98
CA ALA A 75 -1.10 -21.79 0.93
C ALA A 75 0.02 -22.59 0.27
#